data_AF-A0A077D5J0-F1
#
_entry.id   AF-A0A077D5J0-F1
#
_cell.length_a   1.000
_cell.length_b   1.000
_cell.length_c   1.000
_cell.angle_alpha   90.00
_cell.angle_beta   90.00
_cell.angle_gamma   90.00
#
_symmetry.space_group_name_H-M   'P 1'
#
loop_
_entity.id
_entity.type
_entity.pdbx_description
1 polymer ?
#
loop_
_entity_poly.entity_id
_entity_poly.type
_entity_poly.pdbx_seq_one_letter_code
_entity_poly.pdbx_strand_id
1 'polypeptide(L)' 'QRRESNIRPFVKQIDMVAAEWPATTNYLYLTYNGNTHDLQFPGGYTMVI' A
#
# COMPACT_ATOMS: atom_id res chain seq x y z
N GLN A 1 10.31 -18.68 6.89
CA GLN A 1 11.23 -17.67 7.48
C GLN A 1 10.80 -16.20 7.29
N ARG A 2 10.87 -15.56 6.11
CA ARG A 2 10.55 -14.10 5.99
C ARG A 2 9.13 -13.73 6.46
N ARG A 3 8.11 -14.48 6.04
CA ARG A 3 6.71 -14.27 6.47
C ARG A 3 6.51 -14.53 7.96
N GLU A 4 7.19 -15.54 8.50
CA GLU A 4 7.18 -15.86 9.94
C GLU A 4 7.86 -14.76 10.77
N SER A 5 8.91 -14.14 10.23
CA SER A 5 9.58 -12.96 10.80
C SER A 5 8.83 -11.65 10.55
N ASN A 6 7.58 -11.72 10.07
CA ASN A 6 6.73 -10.57 9.77
C ASN A 6 7.31 -9.56 8.76
N ILE A 7 8.26 -9.99 7.93
CA ILE A 7 8.80 -9.17 6.84
C ILE A 7 7.80 -9.23 5.69
N ARG A 8 6.92 -8.22 5.63
CA ARG A 8 5.86 -8.08 4.62
C ARG A 8 5.98 -6.71 3.95
N PRO A 9 5.68 -6.61 2.65
CA PRO A 9 5.64 -5.32 1.98
C PRO A 9 4.42 -4.51 2.42
N PHE A 10 4.54 -3.19 2.31
CA PHE A 10 3.49 -2.22 2.54
C PHE A 10 2.96 -1.67 1.21
N VAL A 11 1.71 -1.23 1.24
CA VAL A 11 1.03 -0.63 0.08
C VAL A 11 1.13 0.87 0.21
N LYS A 12 1.69 1.52 -0.81
CA LYS A 12 1.86 2.96 -0.88
C LYS A 12 1.13 3.55 -2.08
N GLN A 13 0.60 4.76 -1.91
CA GLN A 13 -0.04 5.53 -2.97
C GLN A 13 1.01 6.35 -3.74
N ILE A 14 0.81 6.47 -5.05
CA ILE A 14 1.52 7.42 -5.89
C ILE A 14 0.63 8.67 -6.00
N ASP A 15 1.02 9.73 -5.30
CA ASP A 15 0.23 10.95 -5.13
C ASP A 15 0.77 12.17 -5.89
N MET A 16 1.90 12.03 -6.59
CA MET A 16 2.68 13.09 -7.29
C MET A 16 3.30 14.17 -6.39
N VAL A 17 2.85 14.33 -5.14
CA VAL A 17 3.21 15.42 -4.23
C VAL A 17 3.87 14.96 -2.93
N ALA A 18 4.31 13.70 -2.86
CA ALA A 18 4.99 13.10 -1.72
C ALA A 18 4.21 13.26 -0.39
N ALA A 19 2.92 12.94 -0.43
CA ALA A 19 1.96 13.00 0.66
C ALA A 19 1.67 14.41 1.21
N GLU A 20 2.02 15.49 0.50
CA GLU A 20 1.64 16.86 0.88
C GLU A 20 0.12 17.05 0.91
N TRP A 21 -0.59 16.39 -0.02
CA TRP A 21 -2.04 16.40 -0.12
C TRP A 21 -2.56 14.97 -0.17
N PRO A 22 -3.75 14.69 0.39
CA PRO A 22 -4.34 13.36 0.32
C PRO A 22 -4.64 12.98 -1.14
N ALA A 23 -4.13 11.83 -1.58
CA ALA A 23 -4.41 11.33 -2.92
C ALA A 23 -5.89 10.99 -3.08
N THR A 24 -6.50 11.47 -4.16
CA THR A 24 -7.90 11.14 -4.49
C THR A 24 -8.04 9.85 -5.31
N THR A 25 -6.92 9.32 -5.81
CA THR A 25 -6.85 8.12 -6.66
C THR A 25 -6.02 7.03 -6.01
N ASN A 26 -6.43 5.77 -6.21
CA ASN A 26 -5.72 4.58 -5.73
C ASN A 26 -4.79 4.01 -6.81
N TYR A 27 -3.73 4.75 -7.14
CA TYR A 27 -2.62 4.23 -7.94
C TYR A 27 -1.53 3.72 -7.00
N LEU A 28 -1.34 2.39 -6.95
CA LEU A 28 -0.69 1.71 -5.84
C LEU A 28 0.55 0.93 -6.27
N TYR A 29 1.51 0.82 -5.36
CA TYR A 29 2.66 -0.06 -5.51
C TYR A 29 3.03 -0.72 -4.17
N LEU A 30 3.86 -1.75 -4.24
CA LEU A 30 4.37 -2.49 -3.08
C LEU A 30 5.82 -2.11 -2.77
N THR A 31 6.13 -1.91 -1.50
CA THR A 31 7.50 -1.63 -1.03
C THR A 31 7.78 -2.30 0.31
N TYR A 32 8.99 -2.81 0.52
CA TYR A 32 9.45 -3.24 1.85
C TYR A 32 9.96 -2.07 2.70
N ASN A 33 10.25 -0.92 2.08
CA ASN A 33 10.71 0.29 2.75
C ASN A 33 9.50 1.11 3.22
N GLY A 34 8.76 0.56 4.18
CA GLY A 34 7.61 1.21 4.78
C GLY A 34 7.37 0.66 6.18
N ASN A 35 6.52 1.34 6.95
CA ASN A 35 6.08 0.91 8.27
C ASN A 35 4.55 0.84 8.40
N THR A 36 3.81 1.36 7.40
CA THR A 36 2.35 1.46 7.38
C THR A 36 1.83 1.38 5.95
N HIS A 37 0.57 0.95 5.79
CA HIS A 37 -0.17 1.07 4.54
C HIS A 37 -0.85 2.44 4.46
N ASP A 38 -0.94 3.01 3.26
CA ASP A 38 -1.62 4.32 3.07
C ASP A 38 -3.15 4.19 3.00
N LEU A 39 -3.67 2.95 2.97
CA LEU A 39 -5.08 2.63 2.77
C LEU A 39 -5.55 1.56 3.75
N GLN A 40 -6.86 1.56 4.00
CA GLN A 40 -7.55 0.48 4.71
C GLN A 40 -8.01 -0.60 3.73
N PHE A 41 -8.06 -1.83 4.19
CA PHE A 41 -8.48 -2.99 3.38
C PHE A 41 -9.75 -3.62 3.98
N PRO A 42 -10.93 -3.00 3.78
CA PRO A 42 -12.19 -3.55 4.30
C PRO A 42 -12.63 -4.84 3.60
N GLY A 43 -11.99 -5.20 2.48
CA GLY A 43 -12.30 -6.41 1.71
C GLY A 43 -13.46 -6.21 0.73
N GLY A 44 -13.91 -7.31 0.11
CA GLY A 44 -15.02 -7.30 -0.84
C GLY A 44 -14.66 -6.87 -2.27
N TYR A 45 -13.37 -6.76 -2.59
CA TYR A 45 -12.90 -6.40 -3.92
C TYR A 45 -12.64 -7.63 -4.80
N THR A 46 -12.90 -7.52 -6.10
CA THR A 46 -12.55 -8.53 -7.09
C THR A 46 -11.23 -8.17 -7.76
N MET A 47 -10.26 -9.08 -7.70
CA MET A 47 -9.02 -8.95 -8.44
C MET A 47 -9.24 -9.40 -9.88
N VAL A 48 -8.74 -8.61 -10.83
CA VAL A 48 -8.69 -8.95 -12.25
C VAL A 48 -7.22 -8.99 -12.67
N ILE A 49 -6.83 -10.03 -13.41
CA ILE A 49 -5.47 -10.24 -13.94
C ILE A 49 -5.50 -9.98 -15.43
#